data_AF-A0A6J0X0V8-F1
#
_entry.id   AF-A0A6J0X0V8-F1
#
_cell.length_a   1.000
_cell.length_b   1.000
_cell.length_c   1.000
_cell.angle_alpha   90.00
_cell.angle_beta   90.00
_cell.angle_gamma   90.00
#
_symmetry.space_group_name_H-M   'P 1'
#
loop_
_entity.id
_entity.type
_entity.pdbx_description
1 polymer ?
#
loop_
_entity_poly.entity_id
_entity_poly.type
_entity_poly.pdbx_seq_one_letter_code
_entity_poly.pdbx_strand_id
1 'polypeptide(L)'
;MQITEFKGMALDRVPRKVGIVGYGRLGQSLVSHLLTQGPELGLELVFVWNRDAGRMAGSVPPSLQLQNLDALGERHPDLVVEVAHPKIIQESGAEILRYANLLSLRVSMATHPDGFRLEGPLATMRSTGSRAVLYEGPVRGLCPHAPRNSNTMAAAALAAPSLGFDRVIGVLVADFSLKNMHVVDVELSGPPGPTGRSFAVHTHRENPAEPGAVTGSATVTTFWRSLVGCCQLPSKPGIHLC
;
A
#
# COMPACT_ATOMS: atom_id res chain seq x y z
N MET A 1 -22.11 -2.10 2.62
CA MET A 1 -22.36 -0.71 2.14
C MET A 1 -23.05 -0.83 0.79
N GLN A 2 -24.25 -0.27 0.61
CA GLN A 2 -25.07 -0.49 -0.59
C GLN A 2 -24.66 0.44 -1.74
N ILE A 3 -24.72 -0.05 -2.97
CA ILE A 3 -24.40 0.65 -4.24
C ILE A 3 -25.11 2.02 -4.36
N THR A 4 -26.25 2.18 -3.68
CA THR A 4 -27.06 3.39 -3.63
C THR A 4 -26.35 4.62 -3.04
N GLU A 5 -25.40 4.45 -2.10
CA GLU A 5 -24.66 5.60 -1.53
C GLU A 5 -23.64 6.19 -2.52
N PHE A 6 -23.12 5.40 -3.46
CA PHE A 6 -22.15 5.87 -4.47
C PHE A 6 -22.81 6.58 -5.65
N LYS A 7 -24.09 6.29 -5.95
CA LYS A 7 -24.83 6.87 -7.08
C LYS A 7 -24.96 8.40 -7.01
N GLY A 8 -25.08 8.96 -5.80
CA GLY A 8 -25.22 10.41 -5.61
C GLY A 8 -23.92 11.20 -5.78
N MET A 9 -22.74 10.55 -5.73
CA MET A 9 -21.43 11.22 -5.74
C MET A 9 -20.71 11.17 -7.10
N ALA A 10 -21.16 10.33 -8.04
CA ALA A 10 -20.45 10.03 -9.28
C ALA A 10 -20.84 10.90 -10.48
N LEU A 11 -22.05 11.48 -10.50
CA LEU A 11 -22.63 12.12 -11.69
C LEU A 11 -21.88 13.37 -12.20
N ASP A 12 -21.08 14.03 -11.34
CA ASP A 12 -20.33 15.25 -11.69
C ASP A 12 -18.80 15.06 -11.78
N ARG A 13 -18.30 13.82 -11.73
CA ARG A 13 -16.85 13.55 -11.70
C ARG A 13 -16.38 12.86 -12.97
N VAL A 14 -15.18 13.23 -13.44
CA VAL A 14 -14.48 12.51 -14.51
C VAL A 14 -14.34 11.04 -14.10
N PRO A 15 -14.77 10.08 -14.95
CA PRO A 15 -14.68 8.66 -14.62
C PRO A 15 -13.23 8.25 -14.33
N ARG A 16 -13.05 7.42 -13.31
CA ARG A 16 -11.75 6.84 -12.99
C ARG A 16 -11.45 5.66 -13.92
N LYS A 17 -10.34 5.74 -14.62
CA LYS A 17 -9.88 4.75 -15.60
C LYS A 17 -9.21 3.56 -14.91
N VAL A 18 -9.76 2.38 -15.10
CA VAL A 18 -9.32 1.13 -14.45
C VAL A 18 -8.75 0.17 -15.50
N GLY A 19 -7.53 -0.32 -15.27
CA GLY A 19 -6.92 -1.40 -16.03
C GLY A 19 -6.90 -2.71 -15.24
N ILE A 20 -7.10 -3.85 -15.92
CA ILE A 20 -7.04 -5.19 -15.31
C ILE A 20 -5.88 -5.97 -15.91
N VAL A 21 -5.00 -6.51 -15.06
CA VAL A 21 -3.90 -7.41 -15.45
C VAL A 21 -4.22 -8.80 -14.92
N GLY A 22 -4.61 -9.70 -15.82
CA GLY A 22 -5.05 -11.07 -15.52
C GLY A 22 -6.52 -11.30 -15.82
N TYR A 23 -6.82 -12.35 -16.58
CA TYR A 23 -8.19 -12.71 -16.97
C TYR A 23 -8.58 -14.14 -16.53
N GLY A 24 -8.18 -14.48 -15.30
CA GLY A 24 -8.69 -15.66 -14.58
C GLY A 24 -10.08 -15.42 -13.98
N ARG A 25 -10.54 -16.29 -13.06
CA ARG A 25 -11.88 -16.18 -12.43
C ARG A 25 -12.16 -14.81 -11.81
N LEU A 26 -11.21 -14.27 -11.03
CA LEU A 26 -11.35 -12.95 -10.41
C LEU A 26 -11.35 -11.83 -11.47
N GLY A 27 -10.42 -11.86 -12.42
CA GLY A 27 -10.36 -10.90 -13.53
C GLY A 27 -11.63 -10.86 -14.37
N GLN A 28 -12.20 -12.02 -14.71
CA GLN A 28 -13.48 -12.12 -15.44
C GLN A 28 -14.63 -11.48 -14.65
N SER A 29 -14.71 -11.75 -13.35
CA SER A 29 -15.72 -11.14 -12.48
C SER A 29 -15.55 -9.61 -12.39
N LEU A 30 -14.33 -9.11 -12.22
CA LEU A 30 -14.05 -7.68 -12.17
C LEU A 30 -14.38 -6.98 -13.49
N VAL A 31 -13.97 -7.55 -14.62
CA VAL A 31 -14.28 -7.01 -15.96
C VAL A 31 -15.79 -6.98 -16.21
N SER A 32 -16.51 -8.05 -15.86
CA SER A 32 -17.98 -8.08 -15.97
C SER A 32 -18.64 -6.97 -15.14
N HIS A 33 -18.23 -6.80 -13.87
CA HIS A 33 -18.77 -5.73 -13.02
C HIS A 33 -18.40 -4.33 -13.54
N LEU A 34 -17.16 -4.12 -14.01
CA LEU A 34 -16.74 -2.83 -14.56
C LEU A 34 -17.49 -2.47 -15.84
N LEU A 35 -17.76 -3.45 -16.72
CA LEU A 35 -18.51 -3.21 -17.95
C LEU A 35 -20.00 -2.95 -17.69
N THR A 36 -20.60 -3.62 -16.70
CA THR A 36 -22.05 -3.56 -16.46
C THR A 36 -22.46 -2.50 -15.44
N GLN A 37 -21.67 -2.26 -14.40
CA GLN A 37 -21.99 -1.38 -13.28
C GLN A 37 -20.98 -0.24 -13.12
N GLY A 38 -19.78 -0.37 -13.70
CA GLY A 38 -18.71 0.62 -13.58
C GLY A 38 -19.13 2.04 -13.97
N PRO A 39 -19.80 2.27 -15.12
CA PRO A 39 -20.20 3.61 -15.53
C PRO A 39 -21.09 4.32 -14.50
N GLU A 40 -22.02 3.62 -13.85
CA GLU A 40 -22.89 4.18 -12.80
C GLU A 40 -22.11 4.56 -11.52
N LEU A 41 -20.93 3.97 -11.33
CA LEU A 41 -20.03 4.20 -10.19
C LEU A 41 -18.90 5.19 -10.52
N GLY A 42 -18.89 5.76 -11.73
CA GLY A 42 -17.81 6.62 -12.20
C GLY A 42 -16.51 5.85 -12.45
N LEU A 43 -16.59 4.58 -12.86
CA LEU A 43 -15.45 3.74 -13.23
C LEU A 43 -15.52 3.38 -14.72
N GLU A 44 -14.40 3.55 -15.42
CA GLU A 44 -14.26 3.22 -16.84
C GLU A 44 -13.21 2.11 -16.99
N LEU A 45 -13.57 0.94 -17.54
CA LEU A 45 -12.59 -0.07 -17.91
C LEU A 45 -11.81 0.40 -19.14
N VAL A 46 -10.52 0.68 -18.99
CA VAL A 46 -9.70 1.19 -20.09
C VAL A 46 -8.77 0.15 -20.70
N PHE A 47 -8.46 -0.95 -20.02
CA PHE A 47 -7.82 -2.11 -20.64
C PHE A 47 -7.95 -3.39 -19.81
N VAL A 48 -7.80 -4.53 -20.49
CA VAL A 48 -7.59 -5.86 -19.90
C VAL A 48 -6.39 -6.49 -20.60
N TRP A 49 -5.42 -6.96 -19.83
CA TRP A 49 -4.29 -7.74 -20.33
C TRP A 49 -4.33 -9.15 -19.75
N ASN A 50 -3.98 -10.14 -20.55
CA ASN A 50 -3.74 -11.50 -20.08
C ASN A 50 -2.64 -12.13 -20.94
N ARG A 51 -1.75 -12.93 -20.32
CA ARG A 51 -0.65 -13.61 -21.02
C ARG A 51 -1.12 -14.41 -22.24
N ASP A 52 -2.28 -15.05 -22.11
CA ASP A 52 -2.97 -15.72 -23.21
C ASP A 52 -4.16 -14.88 -23.64
N ALA A 53 -4.00 -14.10 -24.72
CA ALA A 53 -5.03 -13.22 -25.25
C ALA A 53 -6.28 -13.99 -25.72
N GLY A 54 -6.13 -15.27 -26.10
CA GLY A 54 -7.24 -16.12 -26.53
C GLY A 54 -8.31 -16.28 -25.45
N ARG A 55 -7.94 -16.17 -24.17
CA ARG A 55 -8.90 -16.21 -23.04
C ARG A 55 -9.87 -15.04 -23.00
N MET A 56 -9.53 -13.93 -23.64
CA MET A 56 -10.37 -12.73 -23.70
C MET A 56 -11.28 -12.70 -24.93
N ALA A 57 -11.04 -13.58 -25.90
CA ALA A 57 -11.80 -13.63 -27.15
C ALA A 57 -13.31 -13.79 -26.89
N GLY A 58 -14.11 -12.95 -27.53
CA GLY A 58 -15.57 -12.95 -27.41
C GLY A 58 -16.12 -12.46 -26.05
N SER A 59 -15.27 -12.23 -25.05
CA SER A 59 -15.70 -11.81 -23.70
C SER A 59 -15.27 -10.38 -23.34
N VAL A 60 -14.15 -9.90 -23.92
CA VAL A 60 -13.65 -8.53 -23.74
C VAL A 60 -13.68 -7.82 -25.09
N PRO A 61 -14.22 -6.59 -25.21
CA PRO A 61 -14.17 -5.82 -26.44
C PRO A 61 -12.73 -5.69 -26.99
N PRO A 62 -12.47 -5.85 -28.29
CA PRO A 62 -11.12 -5.78 -28.86
C PRO A 62 -10.39 -4.48 -28.52
N SER A 63 -11.12 -3.36 -28.47
CA SER A 63 -10.57 -2.05 -28.07
C SER A 63 -10.02 -2.07 -26.65
N LEU A 64 -10.54 -2.92 -25.75
CA LEU A 64 -10.10 -3.04 -24.37
C LEU A 64 -8.98 -4.08 -24.18
N GLN A 65 -8.71 -4.93 -25.17
CA GLN A 65 -7.67 -5.95 -25.04
C GLN A 65 -6.28 -5.35 -25.28
N LEU A 66 -5.50 -5.20 -24.21
CA LEU A 66 -4.11 -4.77 -24.29
C LEU A 66 -3.25 -5.98 -24.69
N GLN A 67 -2.44 -5.82 -25.74
CA GLN A 67 -1.60 -6.90 -26.26
C GLN A 67 -0.26 -6.99 -25.52
N ASN A 68 0.36 -5.84 -25.25
CA ASN A 68 1.63 -5.73 -24.55
C ASN A 68 1.49 -4.81 -23.32
N LEU A 69 1.98 -5.24 -22.16
CA LEU A 69 2.01 -4.43 -20.94
C LEU A 69 2.86 -3.17 -21.10
N ASP A 70 3.89 -3.17 -21.95
CA ASP A 70 4.70 -1.97 -22.19
C ASP A 70 3.87 -0.80 -22.75
N ALA A 71 2.75 -1.11 -23.42
CA ALA A 71 1.83 -0.10 -23.97
C ALA A 71 0.75 0.33 -22.97
N LEU A 72 0.80 -0.11 -21.71
CA LEU A 72 -0.24 0.24 -20.72
C LEU A 72 -0.31 1.75 -20.46
N GLY A 73 0.82 2.47 -20.58
CA GLY A 73 0.89 3.92 -20.41
C GLY A 73 0.03 4.69 -21.42
N GLU A 74 -0.15 4.15 -22.64
CA GLU A 74 -0.99 4.72 -23.70
C GLU A 74 -2.49 4.67 -23.34
N ARG A 75 -2.86 3.81 -22.38
CA ARG A 75 -4.24 3.65 -21.91
C ARG A 75 -4.60 4.64 -20.82
N HIS A 76 -3.62 5.35 -20.27
CA HIS A 76 -3.76 6.33 -19.19
C HIS A 76 -4.65 5.84 -18.03
N PRO A 77 -4.35 4.66 -17.43
CA PRO A 77 -5.11 4.18 -16.28
C PRO A 77 -4.85 5.07 -15.04
N ASP A 78 -5.87 5.25 -14.22
CA ASP A 78 -5.76 5.81 -12.87
C ASP A 78 -5.53 4.71 -11.82
N LEU A 79 -5.92 3.48 -12.13
CA LEU A 79 -5.79 2.31 -11.25
C LEU A 79 -5.53 1.07 -12.09
N VAL A 80 -4.54 0.28 -11.73
CA VAL A 80 -4.32 -1.06 -12.29
C VAL A 80 -4.55 -2.09 -11.19
N VAL A 81 -5.41 -3.08 -11.48
CA VAL A 81 -5.68 -4.21 -10.59
C VAL A 81 -4.97 -5.45 -11.15
N GLU A 82 -3.93 -5.91 -10.46
CA GLU A 82 -3.19 -7.13 -10.81
C GLU A 82 -3.82 -8.35 -10.12
N VAL A 83 -4.25 -9.31 -10.93
CA VAL A 83 -4.92 -10.56 -10.54
C VAL A 83 -4.47 -11.74 -11.41
N ALA A 84 -3.22 -11.69 -11.91
CA ALA A 84 -2.62 -12.65 -12.82
C ALA A 84 -1.70 -13.63 -12.08
N HIS A 85 -0.52 -13.16 -11.62
CA HIS A 85 0.53 -13.97 -11.01
C HIS A 85 1.65 -13.09 -10.44
N PRO A 86 2.29 -13.42 -9.29
CA PRO A 86 3.38 -12.64 -8.70
C PRO A 86 4.56 -12.34 -9.64
N LYS A 87 4.80 -13.22 -10.61
CA LYS A 87 5.81 -13.03 -11.67
C LYS A 87 5.60 -11.75 -12.48
N ILE A 88 4.35 -11.32 -12.69
CA ILE A 88 4.05 -10.06 -13.40
C ILE A 88 4.49 -8.85 -12.57
N ILE A 89 4.32 -8.90 -11.25
CA ILE A 89 4.84 -7.86 -10.36
C ILE A 89 6.37 -7.83 -10.40
N GLN A 90 7.03 -8.99 -10.46
CA GLN A 90 8.48 -9.06 -10.59
C GLN A 90 8.98 -8.42 -11.90
N GLU A 91 8.32 -8.69 -13.03
CA GLU A 91 8.78 -8.27 -14.36
C GLU A 91 8.33 -6.85 -14.74
N SER A 92 7.10 -6.47 -14.38
CA SER A 92 6.44 -5.23 -14.84
C SER A 92 5.96 -4.33 -13.70
N GLY A 93 6.15 -4.72 -12.44
CA GLY A 93 5.61 -3.99 -11.29
C GLY A 93 6.09 -2.54 -11.22
N ALA A 94 7.35 -2.26 -11.55
CA ALA A 94 7.88 -0.90 -11.57
C ALA A 94 7.17 0.00 -12.59
N GLU A 95 6.85 -0.53 -13.78
CA GLU A 95 6.11 0.22 -14.81
C GLU A 95 4.64 0.38 -14.42
N ILE A 96 4.01 -0.68 -13.88
CA ILE A 96 2.63 -0.63 -13.36
C ILE A 96 2.49 0.45 -12.28
N LEU A 97 3.44 0.53 -11.34
CA LEU A 97 3.43 1.52 -10.26
C LEU A 97 3.52 2.97 -10.75
N ARG A 98 3.97 3.23 -11.99
CA ARG A 98 3.94 4.58 -12.58
C ARG A 98 2.53 5.05 -12.91
N TYR A 99 1.57 4.13 -13.03
CA TYR A 99 0.19 4.42 -13.45
C TYR A 99 -0.86 3.72 -12.55
N ALA A 100 -0.48 3.21 -11.38
CA ALA A 100 -1.35 2.44 -10.49
C ALA A 100 -1.22 2.88 -9.04
N ASN A 101 -2.29 2.64 -8.28
CA ASN A 101 -2.49 3.19 -6.94
C ASN A 101 -2.70 2.09 -5.90
N LEU A 102 -2.07 2.23 -4.73
CA LEU A 102 -2.47 1.53 -3.51
C LEU A 102 -3.73 2.16 -2.93
N LEU A 103 -4.66 1.33 -2.46
CA LEU A 103 -5.97 1.75 -1.95
C LEU A 103 -5.99 2.02 -0.45
N SER A 104 -5.19 1.28 0.34
CA SER A 104 -5.03 1.48 1.78
C SER A 104 -3.65 1.01 2.22
N LEU A 105 -3.11 1.64 3.26
CA LEU A 105 -1.87 1.22 3.91
C LEU A 105 -1.86 1.74 5.34
N ARG A 106 -1.74 0.81 6.30
CA ARG A 106 -1.56 1.10 7.72
C ARG A 106 -0.22 0.54 8.15
N VAL A 107 0.55 1.33 8.87
CA VAL A 107 1.82 0.92 9.46
C VAL A 107 1.77 1.19 10.95
N SER A 108 1.83 0.13 11.75
CA SER A 108 1.85 0.20 13.20
C SER A 108 3.28 -0.07 13.69
N MET A 109 3.78 0.74 14.61
CA MET A 109 5.04 0.49 15.31
C MET A 109 4.76 0.36 16.80
N ALA A 110 5.10 -0.79 17.37
CA ALA A 110 5.02 -1.05 18.80
C ALA A 110 6.43 -1.21 19.40
N THR A 111 6.67 -0.58 20.55
CA THR A 111 7.88 -0.78 21.35
C THR A 111 7.66 -0.33 22.80
N HIS A 112 8.67 -0.52 23.65
CA HIS A 112 8.65 -0.01 25.02
C HIS A 112 8.41 1.51 25.02
N PRO A 113 7.61 2.06 25.95
CA PRO A 113 7.40 3.50 26.05
C PRO A 113 8.69 4.33 26.05
N ASP A 114 9.74 3.83 26.70
CA ASP A 114 11.05 4.49 26.77
C ASP A 114 11.80 4.56 25.44
N GLY A 115 11.37 3.80 24.42
CA GLY A 115 11.92 3.85 23.06
C GLY A 115 11.35 5.00 22.22
N PHE A 116 10.32 5.70 22.71
CA PHE A 116 9.75 6.84 22.00
C PHE A 116 10.49 8.14 22.30
N ARG A 117 10.61 8.99 21.28
CA ARG A 117 11.09 10.37 21.40
C ARG A 117 10.02 11.27 20.78
N LEU A 118 8.94 11.44 21.52
CA LEU A 118 7.77 12.21 21.09
C LEU A 118 7.97 13.70 21.37
N GLU A 119 7.36 14.52 20.53
CA GLU A 119 7.45 15.98 20.55
C GLU A 119 6.05 16.60 20.50
N GLY A 120 5.94 17.86 20.95
CA GLY A 120 4.68 18.59 20.95
C GLY A 120 3.57 17.89 21.76
N PRO A 121 2.32 17.85 21.26
CA PRO A 121 1.20 17.24 21.99
C PRO A 121 1.38 15.76 22.33
N LEU A 122 2.17 15.01 21.55
CA LEU A 122 2.41 13.59 21.82
C LEU A 122 3.38 13.39 22.99
N ALA A 123 4.24 14.37 23.30
CA ALA A 123 5.21 14.27 24.39
C ALA A 123 4.56 14.20 25.79
N THR A 124 3.34 14.71 25.92
CA THR A 124 2.58 14.67 27.19
C THR A 124 1.78 13.39 27.37
N MET A 125 1.66 12.55 26.33
CA MET A 125 0.95 11.29 26.45
C MET A 125 1.76 10.29 27.26
N ARG A 126 1.13 9.75 28.31
CA ARG A 126 1.69 8.71 29.16
C ARG A 126 0.88 7.44 28.97
N SER A 127 1.57 6.32 28.74
CA SER A 127 0.93 5.00 28.81
C SER A 127 0.71 4.64 30.28
N THR A 128 -0.55 4.54 30.70
CA THR A 128 -0.92 4.10 32.05
C THR A 128 -1.28 2.62 32.13
N GLY A 129 -1.42 1.95 30.99
CA GLY A 129 -1.70 0.51 30.87
C GLY A 129 -0.52 -0.27 30.29
N SER A 130 -0.60 -1.60 30.31
CA SER A 130 0.43 -2.50 29.75
C SER A 130 0.68 -2.27 28.27
N ARG A 131 -0.35 -1.84 27.52
CA ARG A 131 -0.29 -1.47 26.11
C ARG A 131 -1.23 -0.30 25.82
N ALA A 132 -0.78 0.72 25.08
CA ALA A 132 -1.57 1.90 24.74
C ALA A 132 -1.23 2.44 23.34
N VAL A 133 -2.25 2.85 22.59
CA VAL A 133 -2.07 3.58 21.34
C VAL A 133 -1.79 5.04 21.67
N LEU A 134 -0.61 5.51 21.29
CA LEU A 134 -0.17 6.91 21.47
C LEU A 134 -0.55 7.78 20.29
N TYR A 135 -0.75 7.19 19.11
CA TYR A 135 -1.15 7.93 17.93
C TYR A 135 -1.82 6.99 16.94
N GLU A 136 -2.87 7.47 16.27
CA GLU A 136 -3.46 6.83 15.10
C GLU A 136 -3.97 7.92 14.15
N GLY A 137 -3.45 7.93 12.92
CA GLY A 137 -3.86 8.93 11.92
C GLY A 137 -2.89 9.06 10.75
N PRO A 138 -3.08 10.06 9.87
CA PRO A 138 -2.21 10.30 8.73
C PRO A 138 -0.75 10.48 9.11
N VAL A 139 0.17 9.82 8.40
CA VAL A 139 1.63 9.94 8.65
C VAL A 139 2.09 11.40 8.61
N ARG A 140 1.45 12.28 7.82
CA ARG A 140 1.74 13.73 7.80
C ARG A 140 1.65 14.36 9.19
N GLY A 141 0.62 14.01 9.96
CA GLY A 141 0.44 14.54 11.32
C GLY A 141 1.40 13.90 12.32
N LEU A 142 1.85 12.67 12.05
CA LEU A 142 2.76 11.96 12.95
C LEU A 142 4.20 12.47 12.89
N CYS A 143 4.73 12.70 11.67
CA CYS A 143 6.15 12.99 11.48
C CYS A 143 6.69 14.18 12.30
N PRO A 144 5.97 15.31 12.45
CA PRO A 144 6.42 16.42 13.29
C PRO A 144 6.48 16.09 14.78
N HIS A 145 5.75 15.08 15.24
CA HIS A 145 5.60 14.74 16.65
C HIS A 145 6.33 13.46 17.07
N ALA A 146 6.79 12.65 16.12
CA ALA A 146 7.59 11.46 16.40
C ALA A 146 8.69 11.25 15.35
N PRO A 147 9.51 12.27 15.06
CA PRO A 147 10.41 12.28 13.90
C PRO A 147 11.41 11.12 13.90
N ARG A 148 11.80 10.64 15.09
CA ARG A 148 12.77 9.54 15.23
C ARG A 148 12.13 8.15 15.16
N ASN A 149 10.80 8.06 15.33
CA ASN A 149 10.07 6.80 15.35
C ASN A 149 9.22 6.60 14.06
N SER A 150 8.98 7.65 13.27
CA SER A 150 8.12 7.59 12.08
C SER A 150 8.83 7.20 10.78
N ASN A 151 10.14 6.92 10.77
CA ASN A 151 10.91 6.70 9.53
C ASN A 151 10.34 5.59 8.64
N THR A 152 9.96 4.44 9.23
CA THR A 152 9.36 3.34 8.47
C THR A 152 8.01 3.73 7.86
N MET A 153 7.21 4.53 8.57
CA MET A 153 5.90 4.98 8.09
C MET A 153 6.05 6.05 7.00
N ALA A 154 7.02 6.95 7.13
CA ALA A 154 7.37 7.93 6.11
C ALA A 154 7.90 7.25 4.84
N ALA A 155 8.74 6.23 4.98
CA ALA A 155 9.21 5.40 3.87
C ALA A 155 8.04 4.68 3.17
N ALA A 156 7.09 4.13 3.93
CA ALA A 156 5.88 3.53 3.39
C ALA A 156 5.00 4.55 2.64
N ALA A 157 4.83 5.75 3.19
CA ALA A 157 4.12 6.85 2.52
C ALA A 157 4.80 7.30 1.22
N LEU A 158 6.13 7.33 1.18
CA LEU A 158 6.91 7.61 -0.03
C LEU A 158 6.77 6.49 -1.07
N ALA A 159 6.79 5.22 -0.63
CA ALA A 159 6.63 4.05 -1.49
C ALA A 159 5.19 3.87 -1.99
N ALA A 160 4.21 4.53 -1.37
CA ALA A 160 2.80 4.52 -1.72
C ALA A 160 2.35 5.91 -2.22
N PRO A 161 2.86 6.43 -3.35
CA PRO A 161 2.61 7.81 -3.79
C PRO A 161 1.12 8.15 -3.97
N SER A 162 0.30 7.14 -4.29
CA SER A 162 -1.16 7.24 -4.37
C SER A 162 -1.84 7.54 -3.03
N LEU A 163 -1.23 7.16 -1.92
CA LEU A 163 -1.71 7.43 -0.57
C LEU A 163 -0.99 8.64 0.01
N GLY A 164 0.33 8.67 -0.16
CA GLY A 164 1.21 9.69 0.39
C GLY A 164 1.08 9.81 1.91
N PHE A 165 1.58 10.90 2.45
CA PHE A 165 1.58 11.15 3.88
C PHE A 165 0.17 11.40 4.45
N ASP A 166 -0.80 11.76 3.60
CA ASP A 166 -2.16 12.10 4.02
C ASP A 166 -3.08 10.89 4.17
N ARG A 167 -2.83 9.81 3.44
CA ARG A 167 -3.70 8.62 3.44
C ARG A 167 -3.03 7.35 3.95
N VAL A 168 -1.70 7.31 4.07
CA VAL A 168 -1.07 6.25 4.87
C VAL A 168 -1.35 6.53 6.34
N ILE A 169 -1.86 5.52 7.04
CA ILE A 169 -2.18 5.62 8.47
C ILE A 169 -1.00 5.08 9.29
N GLY A 170 -0.40 5.95 10.09
CA GLY A 170 0.64 5.60 11.05
C GLY A 170 0.04 5.37 12.43
N VAL A 171 0.49 4.32 13.13
CA VAL A 171 0.04 4.02 14.50
C VAL A 171 1.23 3.78 15.42
N LEU A 172 1.32 4.54 16.51
CA LEU A 172 2.34 4.32 17.54
C LEU A 172 1.71 3.63 18.74
N VAL A 173 2.32 2.52 19.16
CA VAL A 173 1.85 1.72 20.28
C VAL A 173 2.95 1.62 21.32
N ALA A 174 2.68 2.12 22.51
CA ALA A 174 3.46 1.83 23.71
C ALA A 174 3.08 0.45 24.23
N ASP A 175 4.06 -0.40 24.44
CA ASP A 175 3.86 -1.75 24.97
C ASP A 175 4.97 -2.10 25.97
N PHE A 176 4.61 -2.17 27.25
CA PHE A 176 5.55 -2.49 28.34
C PHE A 176 6.03 -3.96 28.29
N SER A 177 5.37 -4.84 27.52
CA SER A 177 5.84 -6.22 27.35
C SER A 177 7.06 -6.32 26.42
N LEU A 178 7.25 -5.34 25.54
CA LEU A 178 8.35 -5.30 24.57
C LEU A 178 9.62 -4.71 25.20
N LYS A 179 10.36 -5.53 25.95
CA LYS A 179 11.55 -5.06 26.70
C LYS A 179 12.75 -4.70 25.83
N ASN A 180 12.92 -5.38 24.71
CA ASN A 180 14.12 -5.34 23.88
C ASN A 180 13.80 -5.53 22.39
N MET A 181 12.67 -5.02 21.94
CA MET A 181 12.19 -5.25 20.59
C MET A 181 11.35 -4.10 20.05
N HIS A 182 11.49 -3.86 18.76
CA HIS A 182 10.60 -3.02 17.98
C HIS A 182 9.81 -3.94 17.05
N VAL A 183 8.49 -3.84 17.14
CA VAL A 183 7.57 -4.57 16.26
C VAL A 183 6.98 -3.58 15.27
N VAL A 184 6.99 -3.94 14.00
CA VAL A 184 6.31 -3.19 12.94
C VAL A 184 5.33 -4.12 12.22
N ASP A 185 4.07 -3.72 12.20
CA ASP A 185 3.03 -4.38 11.42
C ASP A 185 2.67 -3.48 10.23
N VAL A 186 2.68 -4.08 9.04
CA VAL A 186 2.22 -3.43 7.81
C VAL A 186 0.96 -4.13 7.35
N GLU A 187 -0.12 -3.39 7.29
CA GLU A 187 -1.45 -3.88 7.01
C GLU A 187 -2.05 -3.20 5.78
N LEU A 188 -2.67 -3.99 4.92
CA LEU A 188 -3.49 -3.53 3.82
C LEU A 188 -4.82 -4.27 3.89
N SER A 189 -5.92 -3.54 3.82
CA SER A 189 -7.26 -4.11 3.81
C SER A 189 -8.10 -3.56 2.67
N GLY A 190 -8.78 -4.44 1.95
CA GLY A 190 -9.82 -4.08 0.99
C GLY A 190 -11.13 -3.71 1.69
N PRO A 191 -12.07 -3.05 0.99
CA PRO A 191 -13.41 -2.82 1.51
C PRO A 191 -14.14 -4.13 1.80
N PRO A 192 -15.10 -4.15 2.74
CA PRO A 192 -15.88 -5.36 3.05
C PRO A 192 -16.62 -5.86 1.82
N GLY A 193 -16.49 -7.16 1.52
CA GLY A 193 -17.26 -7.83 0.48
C GLY A 193 -18.71 -8.09 0.90
N PRO A 194 -19.51 -8.78 0.06
CA PRO A 194 -20.92 -9.06 0.33
C PRO A 194 -21.20 -9.80 1.64
N THR A 195 -20.23 -10.58 2.12
CA THR A 195 -20.31 -11.34 3.39
C THR A 195 -19.85 -10.54 4.61
N GLY A 196 -19.53 -9.25 4.44
CA GLY A 196 -18.96 -8.40 5.48
C GLY A 196 -17.48 -8.64 5.77
N ARG A 197 -16.83 -9.59 5.10
CA ARG A 197 -15.39 -9.88 5.25
C ARG A 197 -14.58 -9.08 4.23
N SER A 198 -13.42 -8.57 4.66
CA SER A 198 -12.46 -7.86 3.81
C SER A 198 -11.30 -8.77 3.42
N PHE A 199 -10.76 -8.54 2.22
CA PHE A 199 -9.40 -8.96 1.91
C PHE A 199 -8.43 -8.23 2.84
N ALA A 200 -7.46 -8.94 3.41
CA ALA A 200 -6.44 -8.35 4.27
C ALA A 200 -5.08 -9.01 4.03
N VAL A 201 -4.03 -8.19 4.04
CA VAL A 201 -2.63 -8.60 4.03
C VAL A 201 -1.98 -8.04 5.27
N HIS A 202 -1.23 -8.88 5.96
CA HIS A 202 -0.49 -8.52 7.16
C HIS A 202 0.96 -8.97 7.00
N THR A 203 1.91 -8.05 7.18
CA THR A 203 3.33 -8.35 7.30
C THR A 203 3.81 -7.93 8.68
N HIS A 204 4.46 -8.86 9.39
CA HIS A 204 4.99 -8.64 10.72
C HIS A 204 6.51 -8.60 10.68
N ARG A 205 7.10 -7.58 11.30
CA ARG A 205 8.55 -7.46 11.45
C ARG A 205 8.89 -7.28 12.91
N GLU A 206 9.83 -8.08 13.37
CA GLU A 206 10.49 -7.94 14.66
C GLU A 206 11.93 -7.46 14.45
N ASN A 207 12.35 -6.47 15.23
CA ASN A 207 13.72 -5.98 15.23
C ASN A 207 14.22 -5.87 16.67
N PRO A 208 15.19 -6.70 17.09
CA PRO A 208 15.79 -6.60 18.42
C PRO A 208 16.33 -5.18 18.67
N ALA A 209 16.17 -4.66 19.88
CA ALA A 209 16.62 -3.33 20.26
C ALA A 209 17.04 -3.30 21.73
N GLU A 210 18.06 -2.52 22.07
CA GLU A 210 18.40 -2.31 23.48
C GLU A 210 17.29 -1.52 24.20
N PRO A 211 17.07 -1.72 25.51
CA PRO A 211 16.07 -0.97 26.27
C PRO A 211 16.22 0.54 26.11
N GLY A 212 15.13 1.22 25.72
CA GLY A 212 15.10 2.67 25.51
C GLY A 212 15.78 3.16 24.21
N ALA A 213 16.30 2.25 23.39
CA ALA A 213 16.87 2.58 22.09
C ALA A 213 15.75 2.96 21.10
N VAL A 214 16.07 3.89 20.20
CA VAL A 214 15.16 4.31 19.13
C VAL A 214 15.37 3.48 17.86
N THR A 215 16.51 2.80 17.75
CA THR A 215 16.91 2.00 16.60
C THR A 215 17.25 0.59 17.05
N GLY A 216 16.71 -0.41 16.35
CA GLY A 216 17.02 -1.80 16.65
C GLY A 216 18.45 -2.19 16.26
N SER A 217 19.04 -3.10 17.02
CA SER A 217 20.44 -3.53 16.93
C SER A 217 20.81 -4.15 15.59
N ALA A 218 19.86 -4.75 14.87
CA ALA A 218 20.11 -5.30 13.53
C ALA A 218 20.12 -4.24 12.40
N THR A 219 19.66 -3.03 12.68
CA THR A 219 19.41 -2.01 11.64
C THR A 219 20.70 -1.61 10.91
N VAL A 220 21.79 -1.39 11.64
CA VAL A 220 23.09 -0.98 11.05
C VAL A 220 23.59 -2.05 10.07
N THR A 221 23.55 -3.32 10.47
CA THR A 221 23.98 -4.44 9.63
C THR A 221 23.13 -4.58 8.37
N THR A 222 21.80 -4.41 8.49
CA THR A 222 20.90 -4.44 7.32
C THR A 222 21.23 -3.31 6.34
N PHE A 223 21.38 -2.08 6.83
CA PHE A 223 21.72 -0.93 5.98
C PHE A 223 23.07 -1.13 5.28
N TRP A 224 24.07 -1.62 6.00
CA TRP A 224 25.38 -1.91 5.41
C TRP A 224 25.29 -2.98 4.30
N ARG A 225 24.53 -4.06 4.51
CA ARG A 225 24.31 -5.09 3.49
C ARG A 225 23.57 -4.55 2.28
N SER A 226 22.58 -3.67 2.46
CA SER A 226 21.89 -3.00 1.36
C SER A 226 22.85 -2.12 0.55
N LEU A 227 23.75 -1.36 1.21
CA LEU A 227 24.78 -0.57 0.53
C LEU A 227 25.73 -1.44 -0.31
N VAL A 228 26.21 -2.56 0.26
CA VAL A 228 27.05 -3.52 -0.47
C VAL A 228 26.29 -4.14 -1.65
N GLY A 229 25.01 -4.46 -1.47
CA GLY A 229 24.14 -4.99 -2.53
C GLY A 229 23.93 -4.00 -3.68
N CYS A 230 23.90 -2.69 -3.40
CA CYS A 230 23.77 -1.65 -4.43
C CYS A 230 24.94 -1.68 -5.43
N CYS A 231 26.12 -2.15 -5.04
CA CYS A 231 27.25 -2.31 -5.96
C CYS A 231 26.97 -3.30 -7.10
N GLN A 232 25.92 -4.13 -6.97
CA GLN A 232 25.50 -5.10 -8.00
C GLN A 232 24.36 -4.58 -8.89
N LEU A 233 23.80 -3.40 -8.59
CA LEU A 233 22.72 -2.79 -9.36
C LEU A 233 23.28 -1.81 -10.41
N PRO A 234 22.57 -1.60 -11.54
CA PRO A 234 22.94 -0.58 -12.51
C PRO A 234 22.98 0.80 -11.86
N SER A 235 24.03 1.58 -12.10
CA SER A 235 24.15 2.95 -11.60
C SER A 235 23.02 3.81 -12.17
N LYS A 236 22.04 4.14 -11.32
CA LYS A 236 20.92 5.05 -11.63
C LYS A 236 20.69 5.97 -10.43
N PRO A 237 20.44 7.27 -10.64
CA PRO A 237 20.04 8.17 -9.55
C PRO A 237 18.73 7.68 -8.91
N GLY A 238 18.63 7.71 -7.58
CA GLY A 238 17.43 7.28 -6.88
C GLY A 238 17.54 7.34 -5.35
N ILE A 239 16.44 7.00 -4.68
CA ILE A 239 16.36 6.82 -3.23
C ILE A 239 16.26 5.32 -2.94
N HIS A 240 17.14 4.80 -2.08
CA HIS A 240 17.07 3.42 -1.59
C HIS A 240 16.48 3.39 -0.17
N LEU A 241 15.32 2.76 -0.04
CA LEU A 241 14.69 2.48 1.26
C LEU A 241 15.18 1.12 1.75
N CYS A 242 15.81 1.10 2.94
CA CYS A 242 16.38 -0.09 3.57
C CYS A 242 15.57 -0.52 4.80
#